data_AF-A0A1V5A1G2-F1
#
_entry.id   AF-A0A1V5A1G2-F1
#
_cell.length_a   1.000
_cell.length_b   1.000
_cell.length_c   1.000
_cell.angle_alpha   90.00
_cell.angle_beta   90.00
_cell.angle_gamma   90.00
#
_symmetry.space_group_name_H-M   'P 1'
#
loop_
_entity.id
_entity.type
_entity.pdbx_description
1 polymer ?
#
loop_
_entity_poly.entity_id
_entity_poly.type
_entity_poly.pdbx_seq_one_letter_code
_entity_poly.pdbx_strand_id
1 'polypeptide(L)' 'MNTSHMMILIFAVFLLVPLGFFFLVISLGNFMYGDSIAGLVFLVIFMACSGAVYFLLKKYRE' A
#
# COMPACT_ATOMS: atom_id res chain seq x y z
N MET A 1 26.48 -5.96 8.33
CA MET A 1 25.69 -4.74 8.04
C MET A 1 24.49 -4.96 7.11
N ASN A 2 24.19 -6.17 6.61
CA ASN A 2 23.04 -6.40 5.70
C ASN A 2 21.72 -6.77 6.40
N THR A 3 21.75 -7.34 7.60
CA THR A 3 20.56 -7.93 8.24
C THR A 3 19.53 -6.88 8.67
N SER A 4 19.97 -5.75 9.22
CA SER A 4 19.08 -4.68 9.70
C SER A 4 18.27 -4.04 8.57
N HIS A 5 18.88 -3.84 7.41
CA HIS A 5 18.22 -3.29 6.23
C HIS A 5 17.15 -4.25 5.69
N MET A 6 17.45 -5.55 5.61
CA MET A 6 16.47 -6.57 5.22
C MET A 6 15.29 -6.65 6.20
N MET A 7 15.53 -6.58 7.51
CA MET A 7 14.46 -6.56 8.52
C MET A 7 13.53 -5.35 8.37
N ILE A 8 14.09 -4.16 8.11
CA ILE A 8 13.31 -2.93 7.90
C ILE A 8 12.45 -3.04 6.64
N LEU A 9 12.99 -3.59 5.54
CA LEU A 9 12.23 -3.81 4.32
C LEU A 9 11.04 -4.75 4.57
N ILE A 10 11.28 -5.90 5.21
CA ILE A 10 10.24 -6.88 5.51
C ILE A 10 9.17 -6.25 6.39
N PHE A 11 9.56 -5.50 7.42
CA PHE A 11 8.64 -4.80 8.30
C PHE A 11 7.80 -3.74 7.56
N ALA A 12 8.42 -2.94 6.70
CA ALA A 12 7.74 -1.91 5.91
C ALA A 12 6.73 -2.54 4.93
N VAL A 13 7.13 -3.59 4.22
CA VAL A 13 6.24 -4.32 3.31
C VAL A 13 5.09 -4.98 4.09
N PHE A 14 5.39 -5.57 5.24
CA PHE A 14 4.38 -6.20 6.09
C PHE A 14 3.36 -5.22 6.65
N LEU A 15 3.72 -3.95 6.86
CA LEU A 15 2.77 -2.90 7.24
C LEU A 15 2.00 -2.34 6.03
N LEU A 16 2.70 -2.02 4.95
CA LEU A 16 2.13 -1.33 3.79
C LEU A 16 1.15 -2.20 2.99
N VAL A 17 1.40 -3.50 2.86
CA VAL A 17 0.56 -4.42 2.09
C VAL A 17 -0.85 -4.59 2.72
N PRO A 18 -1.00 -4.96 4.00
CA PRO A 18 -2.32 -5.07 4.61
C PRO A 18 -3.01 -3.71 4.71
N LEU A 19 -2.27 -2.63 4.98
CA LEU A 19 -2.83 -1.27 5.00
C LEU A 19 -3.40 -0.89 3.62
N GLY A 20 -2.65 -1.15 2.55
CA GLY A 20 -3.11 -0.95 1.18
C GLY A 20 -4.36 -1.79 0.87
N PHE A 21 -4.37 -3.07 1.25
CA PHE A 21 -5.53 -3.94 1.06
C PHE A 21 -6.77 -3.41 1.77
N PHE A 22 -6.64 -2.91 3.00
CA PHE A 22 -7.75 -2.26 3.73
C PHE A 22 -8.30 -1.06 2.96
N PHE A 23 -7.44 -0.18 2.45
CA PHE A 23 -7.89 0.96 1.66
C PHE A 23 -8.58 0.57 0.35
N LEU A 24 -8.14 -0.51 -0.30
CA LEU A 24 -8.80 -1.05 -1.48
C LEU A 24 -10.22 -1.55 -1.16
N VAL A 25 -10.38 -2.28 -0.05
CA VAL A 25 -11.70 -2.76 0.40
C VAL A 25 -12.64 -1.59 0.73
N ILE A 26 -12.13 -0.57 1.42
CA ILE A 26 -12.91 0.65 1.75
C ILE A 26 -13.31 1.39 0.46
N SER A 27 -12.37 1.52 -0.50
CA SER A 27 -12.64 2.14 -1.79
C SER A 27 -13.76 1.42 -2.55
N LEU A 28 -13.67 0.10 -2.67
CA LEU A 28 -14.71 -0.73 -3.31
C LEU A 28 -16.05 -0.63 -2.59
N GLY A 29 -16.03 -0.64 -1.26
CA GLY A 29 -17.23 -0.42 -0.44
C GLY A 29 -17.90 0.90 -0.80
N ASN A 30 -17.16 2.01 -0.81
CA ASN A 30 -17.72 3.32 -1.12
C ASN A 30 -18.28 3.41 -2.54
N PHE A 31 -17.63 2.78 -3.53
CA PHE A 31 -18.21 2.68 -4.88
C PHE A 31 -19.53 1.90 -4.89
N MET A 32 -19.64 0.82 -4.11
CA MET A 32 -20.90 0.05 -4.00
C MET A 32 -22.02 0.82 -3.32
N TYR A 33 -21.71 1.70 -2.36
CA TYR A 33 -22.68 2.57 -1.68
C TYR A 33 -22.99 3.87 -2.45
N GLY A 34 -22.40 4.08 -3.63
CA GLY A 34 -22.67 5.24 -4.49
C GLY A 34 -21.86 6.50 -4.16
N ASP A 35 -20.89 6.42 -3.24
CA ASP A 35 -19.96 7.51 -2.94
C ASP A 35 -18.68 7.38 -3.76
N SER A 36 -18.76 7.80 -5.02
CA SER A 36 -17.67 7.74 -6.00
C SER A 36 -16.47 8.59 -5.62
N ILE A 37 -16.68 9.70 -4.89
CA ILE A 37 -15.62 10.64 -4.52
C ILE A 37 -14.76 10.02 -3.43
N ALA A 38 -15.40 9.53 -2.36
CA ALA A 38 -14.67 8.85 -1.30
C ALA A 38 -14.02 7.57 -1.83
N GLY A 39 -14.69 6.82 -2.70
CA GLY A 39 -14.12 5.67 -3.42
C GLY A 39 -12.82 6.01 -4.14
N LEU A 40 -12.80 7.09 -4.95
CA LEU A 40 -11.61 7.55 -5.65
C LEU A 40 -10.48 7.98 -4.71
N VAL A 41 -10.79 8.70 -3.63
CA VAL A 41 -9.79 9.13 -2.64
C VAL A 41 -9.08 7.92 -2.03
N PHE A 42 -9.83 6.90 -1.60
CA PHE A 42 -9.24 5.68 -1.04
C PHE A 42 -8.48 4.86 -2.09
N LEU A 43 -8.91 4.89 -3.36
CA LEU A 43 -8.18 4.26 -4.46
C LEU A 43 -6.81 4.90 -4.69
N VAL A 44 -6.72 6.24 -4.63
CA VAL A 44 -5.45 6.97 -4.75
C VAL A 44 -4.51 6.62 -3.60
N ILE A 45 -5.02 6.49 -2.38
CA ILE A 45 -4.24 6.07 -1.20
C ILE A 45 -3.69 4.65 -1.40
N PHE A 46 -4.51 3.73 -1.94
CA PHE A 46 -4.07 2.38 -2.29
C PHE A 46 -2.95 2.38 -3.34
N MET A 47 -3.08 3.19 -4.40
CA MET A 47 -2.03 3.33 -5.42
C MET A 47 -0.73 3.87 -4.82
N ALA A 48 -0.81 4.84 -3.91
CA ALA A 48 0.36 5.37 -3.21
C ALA A 48 1.06 4.30 -2.34
N CYS A 49 0.29 3.48 -1.61
CA CYS A 49 0.84 2.37 -0.83
C CYS A 49 1.54 1.33 -1.72
N SER A 50 0.91 0.98 -2.84
CA SER A 50 1.48 0.03 -3.82
C SER A 50 2.77 0.58 -4.45
N GLY A 51 2.78 1.87 -4.79
CA GLY A 51 3.97 2.55 -5.29
C GLY A 51 5.11 2.59 -4.28
N ALA A 52 4.82 2.85 -3.00
CA ALA A 52 5.81 2.82 -1.92
C ALA A 52 6.42 1.43 -1.74
N VAL A 53 5.60 0.37 -1.76
CA VAL A 53 6.08 -1.03 -1.70
C VAL A 53 6.95 -1.35 -2.90
N TYR A 54 6.54 -0.98 -4.11
CA TYR A 54 7.32 -1.20 -5.33
C TYR A 54 8.67 -0.48 -5.28
N PHE A 55 8.70 0.78 -4.83
CA PHE A 55 9.92 1.55 -4.68
C PHE A 55 10.89 0.91 -3.69
N LEU A 56 10.38 0.47 -2.54
CA LEU A 56 11.18 -0.23 -1.52
C LEU A 56 11.73 -1.55 -2.06
N LEU A 57 10.91 -2.36 -2.73
CA LEU A 57 11.39 -3.60 -3.33
C LEU A 57 12.44 -3.36 -4.42
N LYS A 58 12.24 -2.33 -5.26
CA LYS A 58 13.21 -1.96 -6.30
C LYS A 58 14.56 -1.55 -5.68
N LYS A 59 14.54 -0.65 -4.70
CA LYS A 59 15.74 -0.12 -4.04
C LYS A 59 16.59 -1.18 -3.34
N TYR A 60 15.98 -2.28 -2.90
CA TYR A 60 16.67 -3.37 -2.22
C TYR A 60 17.05 -4.54 -3.15
N ARG A 61 16.62 -4.48 -4.42
CA ARG A 61 16.97 -5.44 -5.46
C ARG A 61 18.17 -4.98 -6.29
N GLU A 62 18.31 -3.67 -6.50
CA GLU A 62 19.55 -3.01 -6.99
C GLU A 62 20.65 -3.05 -5.93
#